data_AF-A0A528TTU9-F1
#
_entry.id   AF-A0A528TTU9-F1
#
_cell.length_a   1.000
_cell.length_b   1.000
_cell.length_c   1.000
_cell.angle_alpha   90.00
_cell.angle_beta   90.00
_cell.angle_gamma   90.00
#
_symmetry.space_group_name_H-M   'P 1'
#
loop_
_entity.id
_entity.type
_entity.pdbx_description
1 polymer ?
#
loop_
_entity_poly.entity_id
_entity_poly.type
_entity_poly.pdbx_seq_one_letter_code
_entity_poly.pdbx_strand_id
1 'polypeptide(L)' 'MNTDEVLGIFREAGAVLEGHFILTSGLRSPIFLQKARVFMHADKTERLC' A
#
# COMPACT_ATOMS: atom_id res chain seq x y z
N MET A 1 10.75 9.55 8.79
CA MET A 1 9.82 9.45 7.66
C MET A 1 8.44 9.85 8.15
N ASN A 2 7.75 10.75 7.45
CA ASN A 2 6.38 11.16 7.78
C ASN A 2 5.35 10.27 7.04
N THR A 3 4.07 10.44 7.36
CA THR A 3 2.98 9.64 6.78
C THR A 3 2.89 9.80 5.26
N ASP A 4 3.10 11.00 4.73
CA ASP A 4 3.02 11.25 3.29
C ASP A 4 4.14 10.54 2.52
N GLU A 5 5.35 10.53 3.07
CA GLU A 5 6.50 9.80 2.52
C GLU A 5 6.23 8.29 2.51
N VAL A 6 5.70 7.74 3.60
CA VAL A 6 5.32 6.32 3.67
C VAL A 6 4.28 5.99 2.60
N LEU A 7 3.20 6.78 2.51
CA LEU A 7 2.16 6.59 1.51
C LEU A 7 2.70 6.75 0.08
N GLY A 8 3.67 7.63 -0.13
CA GLY A 8 4.41 7.77 -1.38
C GLY A 8 5.07 6.45 -1.80
N ILE A 9 5.82 5.82 -0.89
CA ILE A 9 6.48 4.53 -1.16
C ILE A 9 5.47 3.43 -1.49
N PHE A 10 4.34 3.36 -0.78
CA PHE A 10 3.29 2.40 -1.11
C PHE A 10 2.66 2.65 -2.49
N ARG A 11 2.48 3.91 -2.91
CA ARG A 11 2.01 4.24 -4.27
C ARG A 11 3.05 3.85 -5.32
N GLU A 12 4.32 4.18 -5.10
CA GLU A 12 5.43 3.81 -5.99
C GLU A 12 5.61 2.29 -6.12
N ALA A 13 5.32 1.52 -5.08
CA ALA A 13 5.30 0.06 -5.11
C ALA A 13 4.03 -0.52 -5.78
N GLY A 14 3.11 0.33 -6.25
CA GLY A 14 1.81 -0.11 -6.78
C GLY A 14 0.95 -0.83 -5.74
N ALA A 15 1.19 -0.58 -4.46
CA ALA A 15 0.53 -1.24 -3.32
C ALA A 15 -0.80 -0.56 -2.95
N VAL A 16 -1.05 0.67 -3.41
CA VAL A 16 -2.35 1.33 -3.29
C VAL A 16 -3.17 0.99 -4.54
N LEU A 17 -4.29 0.31 -4.35
CA LEU A 17 -5.21 -0.07 -5.43
C LEU A 17 -6.50 0.75 -5.32
N GLU A 18 -6.98 1.23 -6.46
CA GLU A 18 -8.24 1.96 -6.57
C GLU A 18 -9.29 1.11 -7.32
N GLY A 19 -10.52 1.08 -6.83
CA GLY A 19 -11.58 0.23 -7.38
C GLY A 19 -12.77 0.09 -6.43
N HIS A 20 -13.41 -1.07 -6.43
CA HIS A 20 -14.52 -1.40 -5.54
C HIS A 20 -14.18 -2.65 -4.75
N PHE A 21 -13.75 -2.49 -3.50
CA PHE A 21 -13.32 -3.60 -2.65
C PHE A 21 -14.29 -3.84 -1.51
N ILE A 22 -14.49 -5.11 -1.17
CA ILE A 22 -15.09 -5.53 0.10
C ILE A 22 -13.92 -5.97 0.99
N LEU A 23 -13.71 -5.28 2.11
CA LEU A 23 -12.66 -5.59 3.06
C LEU A 23 -13.02 -6.82 3.89
N THR A 24 -12.05 -7.39 4.59
CA THR A 24 -12.28 -8.54 5.49
C THR A 24 -13.24 -8.22 6.64
N SER A 25 -13.42 -6.94 6.98
CA SER A 25 -14.45 -6.48 7.92
C SER A 25 -15.87 -6.47 7.34
N GLY A 26 -16.05 -6.75 6.06
CA GLY A 26 -17.31 -6.62 5.33
C GLY A 26 -17.63 -5.19 4.84
N LEU A 27 -16.82 -4.19 5.22
CA LEU A 27 -16.98 -2.82 4.74
C LEU A 27 -16.58 -2.69 3.27
N ARG A 28 -17.27 -1.79 2.56
CA ARG A 28 -16.91 -1.41 1.19
C ARG A 28 -15.94 -0.24 1.22
N SER A 29 -14.88 -0.32 0.43
CA SER A 29 -13.87 0.73 0.30
C SER A 29 -13.49 0.95 -1.17
N PRO A 30 -13.30 2.21 -1.60
CA PRO A 30 -12.76 2.51 -2.92
C PRO A 30 -11.25 2.23 -3.04
N ILE A 31 -10.58 2.03 -1.89
CA ILE A 31 -9.13 1.82 -1.80
C ILE A 31 -8.82 0.50 -1.10
N PHE A 32 -7.82 -0.22 -1.59
CA PHE A 32 -7.24 -1.38 -0.92
C PHE A 32 -5.70 -1.28 -0.90
N LEU A 33 -5.11 -1.52 0.27
CA LEU A 33 -3.64 -1.48 0.45
C LEU A 33 -3.06 -2.89 0.43
N GLN A 34 -2.48 -3.30 -0.70
CA GLN A 34 -1.82 -4.58 -0.86
C GLN A 34 -0.33 -4.50 -0.48
N LYS A 35 -0.03 -4.42 0.84
CA LYS A 35 1.34 -4.22 1.36
C LYS A 35 2.38 -5.20 0.82
N ALA A 36 1.97 -6.43 0.48
CA ALA A 36 2.86 -7.46 -0.06
C ALA A 36 3.59 -7.01 -1.35
N ARG A 37 3.02 -6.07 -2.12
CA ARG A 37 3.68 -5.54 -3.31
C ARG A 37 4.94 -4.75 -3.02
N VAL A 38 5.06 -4.16 -1.83
CA VAL A 38 6.30 -3.51 -1.37
C VAL A 38 7.45 -4.50 -1.29
N PHE A 39 7.20 -5.73 -0.82
CA PHE A 39 8.24 -6.75 -0.65
C PHE A 39 8.82 -7.27 -1.97
N MET A 40 8.22 -6.93 -3.11
CA MET A 40 8.80 -7.18 -4.44
C MET A 40 9.91 -6.17 -4.78
N HIS A 41 10.07 -5.12 -3.99
CA HIS A 41 11.04 -4.04 -4.16
C HIS A 41 11.92 -3.95 -2.90
N ALA A 42 13.12 -4.50 -2.98
CA ALA A 42 14.05 -4.57 -1.84
C ALA A 42 14.42 -3.17 -1.32
N ASP A 43 14.68 -2.23 -2.22
CA ASP A 43 14.98 -0.82 -1.94
C ASP A 43 13.83 -0.11 -1.19
N LYS A 44 12.59 -0.34 -1.61
CA LYS A 44 11.41 0.25 -0.95
C LYS A 44 11.14 -0.40 0.40
N THR A 45 11.42 -1.69 0.52
CA THR A 45 11.28 -2.43 1.78
C THR A 45 12.27 -1.93 2.82
N GLU A 46 13.54 -1.75 2.44
CA GLU A 46 14.58 -1.19 3.31
C GLU A 46 14.20 0.20 3.83
N ARG A 47 13.65 1.06 2.99
CA ARG A 47 13.21 2.40 3.41
C ARG A 47 12.09 2.40 4.46
N LEU A 48 11.31 1.32 4.56
CA LEU A 48 10.15 1.22 5.46
C LEU A 48 10.43 0.47 6.78
N CYS A 49 11.59 -0.18 6.91
CA CYS A 49 12.01 -0.94 8.11
C CYS A 49 13.04 -0.16 8.92
#